data_AF-A0A2V6MAR8-F1
#
_entry.id   AF-A0A2V6MAR8-F1
#
_cell.length_a   1.000
_cell.length_b   1.000
_cell.length_c   1.000
_cell.angle_alpha   90.00
_cell.angle_beta   90.00
_cell.angle_gamma   90.00
#
_symmetry.space_group_name_H-M   'P 1'
#
loop_
_entity.id
_entity.type
_entity.pdbx_description
1 polymer ?
#
loop_
_entity_poly.entity_id
_entity_poly.type
_entity_poly.pdbx_seq_one_letter_code
_entity_poly.pdbx_strand_id
1 'polypeptide(L)'
;ALPEALPETIVSRCLSLPLRTASEIVPSPQEMELLRLLCARAAEKSRGIEGAYRVSQGIQALLNSIREQIRDEHAAALKREETRYRYTTDGGWLSEREDYYKALTESVYRERRSRLIETLFLWWADVLRAKVAEVGRLLESCAEATEKLAGQLNTASVLKRVRRLEEMRDQLNTNAQEALVLEVGCLHIFR
;
A
#
# COMPACT_ATOMS: atom_id res chain seq x y z
N ALA A 1 -24.70 -8.52 -24.62
CA ALA A 1 -24.46 -9.71 -25.47
C ALA A 1 -24.65 -10.94 -24.59
N LEU A 2 -25.41 -11.95 -25.05
CA LEU A 2 -25.64 -13.18 -24.30
C LEU A 2 -24.40 -14.07 -24.42
N PRO A 3 -23.68 -14.41 -23.34
CA PRO A 3 -22.45 -15.19 -23.39
C PRO A 3 -22.66 -16.58 -24.00
N GLU A 4 -23.86 -17.14 -23.87
CA GLU A 4 -24.26 -18.44 -24.44
C GLU A 4 -24.39 -18.45 -25.98
N ALA A 5 -24.30 -17.29 -26.64
CA ALA A 5 -24.25 -17.20 -28.10
C ALA A 5 -22.82 -17.33 -28.67
N LEU A 6 -21.80 -17.44 -27.83
CA LEU A 6 -20.41 -17.61 -28.26
C LEU A 6 -20.09 -19.08 -28.52
N PRO A 7 -19.34 -19.42 -29.60
CA PRO A 7 -18.87 -20.78 -29.85
C PRO A 7 -18.08 -21.35 -28.66
N GLU A 8 -18.24 -22.63 -28.34
CA GLU A 8 -17.58 -23.31 -27.19
C GLU A 8 -16.06 -23.11 -27.18
N THR A 9 -15.43 -23.01 -28.35
CA THR A 9 -13.99 -22.77 -28.50
C THR A 9 -13.55 -21.40 -28.00
N ILE A 10 -14.44 -20.41 -28.00
CA ILE A 10 -14.22 -19.08 -27.42
C ILE A 10 -14.49 -19.11 -25.92
N VAL A 11 -15.55 -19.80 -25.47
CA VAL A 11 -15.90 -19.94 -24.04
C VAL A 11 -14.77 -20.63 -23.27
N SER A 12 -14.14 -21.67 -23.84
CA SER A 12 -12.99 -22.36 -23.23
C SER A 12 -11.74 -21.48 -23.05
N ARG A 13 -11.64 -20.35 -23.75
CA ARG A 13 -10.52 -19.40 -23.67
C ARG A 13 -10.87 -18.14 -22.87
N CYS A 14 -12.13 -17.97 -22.49
CA CYS A 14 -12.55 -16.84 -21.68
C CYS A 14 -12.21 -17.13 -20.21
N LEU A 15 -11.20 -16.42 -19.70
CA LEU A 15 -11.02 -16.29 -18.26
C LEU A 15 -12.17 -15.42 -17.73
N SER A 16 -13.09 -16.01 -16.98
CA SER A 16 -14.06 -15.24 -16.20
C SER A 16 -13.31 -14.54 -15.08
N LEU A 17 -12.97 -13.27 -15.31
CA LEU A 17 -12.39 -12.39 -14.31
C LEU A 17 -13.54 -11.65 -13.61
N PRO A 18 -13.92 -12.04 -12.37
CA PRO A 18 -14.87 -11.23 -11.63
C PRO A 18 -14.27 -9.84 -11.44
N LEU A 19 -14.88 -8.82 -12.07
CA LEU A 19 -14.45 -7.42 -11.94
C LEU A 19 -14.61 -6.90 -10.51
N ARG A 20 -15.37 -7.62 -9.68
CA ARG A 20 -15.66 -7.31 -8.30
C ARG A 20 -15.60 -8.61 -7.49
N THR A 21 -14.47 -8.86 -6.84
CA THR A 21 -14.35 -9.96 -5.88
C THR A 21 -14.99 -9.51 -4.58
N ALA A 22 -16.00 -10.23 -4.09
CA ALA A 22 -16.65 -9.98 -2.79
C ALA A 22 -15.76 -10.38 -1.60
N SER A 23 -14.44 -10.50 -1.79
CA SER A 23 -13.53 -10.74 -0.68
C SER A 23 -13.29 -9.39 -0.03
N GLU A 24 -13.72 -9.26 1.22
CA GLU A 24 -13.12 -8.31 2.15
C GLU A 24 -11.62 -8.58 2.13
N ILE A 25 -10.86 -7.71 1.47
CA ILE A 25 -9.39 -7.77 1.55
C ILE A 25 -9.09 -7.36 2.98
N VAL A 26 -8.86 -8.36 3.84
CA VAL A 26 -8.50 -8.11 5.23
C VAL A 26 -7.18 -7.35 5.23
N PRO A 27 -7.14 -6.11 5.75
CA PRO A 27 -5.91 -5.34 5.77
C PRO A 27 -4.86 -6.07 6.61
N SER A 28 -3.62 -6.09 6.14
CA SER A 28 -2.49 -6.55 6.96
C SER A 28 -2.32 -5.67 8.20
N PRO A 29 -1.60 -6.14 9.24
CA PRO A 29 -1.34 -5.34 10.44
C PRO A 29 -0.73 -3.96 10.13
N GLN A 30 0.13 -3.88 9.11
CA GLN A 30 0.73 -2.64 8.66
C GLN A 30 -0.28 -1.70 7.99
N GLU A 31 -1.20 -2.24 7.18
CA GLU A 31 -2.30 -1.47 6.59
C GLU A 31 -3.28 -0.99 7.67
N MET A 32 -3.61 -1.82 8.66
CA MET A 32 -4.43 -1.42 9.80
C MET A 32 -3.81 -0.28 10.61
N GLU A 33 -2.49 -0.34 10.84
CA GLU A 33 -1.78 0.71 11.57
C GLU A 33 -1.76 2.02 10.77
N LEU A 34 -1.59 1.95 9.45
CA LEU A 34 -1.73 3.12 8.58
C LEU A 34 -3.14 3.72 8.67
N LEU A 35 -4.18 2.90 8.57
CA LEU A 35 -5.57 3.35 8.72
C LEU A 35 -5.83 4.02 10.08
N ARG A 36 -5.29 3.44 11.16
CA ARG A 36 -5.36 4.04 12.52
C ARG A 36 -4.74 5.43 12.55
N LEU A 37 -3.57 5.59 11.93
CA LEU A 37 -2.89 6.88 11.82
C LEU A 37 -3.70 7.90 11.00
N LEU A 38 -4.34 7.47 9.91
CA LEU A 38 -5.20 8.34 9.09
C LEU A 38 -6.47 8.75 9.83
N CYS A 39 -7.09 7.83 10.58
CA CYS A 39 -8.23 8.13 11.45
C CYS A 39 -7.86 9.14 12.54
N ALA A 40 -6.70 8.97 13.19
CA ALA A 40 -6.20 9.93 14.16
C ALA A 40 -6.01 11.32 13.52
N ARG A 41 -5.44 11.38 12.31
CA ARG A 41 -5.28 12.63 11.55
C ARG A 41 -6.63 13.29 11.21
N ALA A 42 -7.63 12.51 10.82
CA ALA A 42 -8.98 13.03 10.57
C ALA A 42 -9.68 13.52 11.84
N ALA A 43 -9.32 12.98 13.01
CA ALA A 43 -9.85 13.41 14.30
C ALA A 43 -9.35 14.82 14.69
N GLU A 44 -8.13 15.19 14.31
CA GLU A 44 -7.50 16.47 14.63
C GLU A 44 -8.28 17.69 14.11
N LYS A 45 -8.34 18.75 14.93
CA LYS A 45 -9.02 20.01 14.57
C LYS A 45 -8.15 20.91 13.68
N SER A 46 -6.83 20.87 13.83
CA SER A 46 -5.89 21.72 13.11
C SER A 46 -5.39 21.04 11.83
N ARG A 47 -5.74 21.62 10.68
CA ARG A 47 -5.13 21.26 9.40
C ARG A 47 -3.91 22.15 9.17
N GLY A 48 -2.79 21.71 9.73
CA GLY A 48 -1.52 22.40 9.61
C GLY A 48 -0.41 21.49 9.11
N ILE A 49 0.73 22.11 8.86
CA ILE A 49 1.98 21.48 8.43
C ILE A 49 2.41 20.37 9.41
N GLU A 50 2.26 20.59 10.72
CA GLU A 50 2.60 19.62 11.77
C GLU A 50 1.90 18.27 11.58
N GLY A 51 0.60 18.28 11.29
CA GLY A 51 -0.13 17.03 11.12
C GLY A 51 0.21 16.30 9.82
N ALA A 52 0.62 17.03 8.77
CA ALA A 52 1.15 16.40 7.56
C ALA A 52 2.51 15.72 7.83
N TYR A 53 3.39 16.35 8.62
CA TYR A 53 4.64 15.73 9.07
C TYR A 53 4.41 14.52 9.97
N ARG A 54 3.42 14.57 10.89
CA ARG A 54 3.06 13.42 11.72
C ARG A 54 2.66 12.20 10.88
N VAL A 55 1.89 12.43 9.81
CA VAL A 55 1.53 11.35 8.87
C VAL A 55 2.77 10.84 8.13
N SER A 56 3.61 11.73 7.60
CA SER A 56 4.86 11.35 6.94
C SER A 56 5.76 10.50 7.83
N GLN A 57 6.02 10.96 9.06
CA GLN A 57 6.86 10.26 10.03
C GLN A 57 6.28 8.89 10.40
N GLY A 58 4.97 8.79 10.57
CA GLY A 58 4.32 7.51 10.85
C GLY A 58 4.46 6.53 9.69
N ILE A 59 4.26 6.96 8.45
CA ILE A 59 4.47 6.11 7.26
C ILE A 59 5.94 5.67 7.15
N GLN A 60 6.88 6.60 7.36
CA GLN A 60 8.31 6.27 7.36
C GLN A 60 8.68 5.26 8.45
N ALA A 61 8.12 5.40 9.66
CA ALA A 61 8.31 4.44 10.74
C ALA A 61 7.76 3.05 10.39
N LEU A 62 6.57 2.97 9.78
CA LEU A 62 6.03 1.71 9.27
C LEU A 62 6.94 1.08 8.24
N LEU A 63 7.41 1.84 7.26
CA LEU A 63 8.28 1.34 6.19
C LEU A 63 9.62 0.85 6.73
N ASN A 64 10.18 1.52 7.72
CA ASN A 64 11.39 1.05 8.39
C ASN A 64 11.15 -0.26 9.14
N SER A 65 10.03 -0.39 9.86
CA SER A 65 9.64 -1.62 10.53
C SER A 65 9.41 -2.79 9.55
N ILE A 66 8.76 -2.53 8.42
CA ILE A 66 8.58 -3.51 7.34
C ILE A 66 9.94 -3.97 6.79
N ARG A 67 10.85 -3.03 6.52
CA ARG A 67 12.19 -3.33 6.01
C ARG A 67 12.98 -4.20 6.99
N GLU A 68 12.88 -3.89 8.28
CA GLU A 68 13.49 -4.66 9.37
C GLU A 68 12.95 -6.09 9.39
N GLN A 69 11.63 -6.23 9.44
CA GLN A 69 10.97 -7.53 9.51
C GLN A 69 11.36 -8.43 8.32
N ILE A 70 11.31 -7.91 7.09
CA ILE A 70 11.67 -8.68 5.89
C ILE A 70 13.14 -9.11 5.94
N ARG A 71 14.03 -8.22 6.38
CA ARG A 71 15.46 -8.52 6.48
C ARG A 71 15.72 -9.63 7.50
N ASP A 72 15.10 -9.56 8.67
CA ASP A 72 15.27 -10.56 9.72
C ASP A 72 14.70 -11.93 9.29
N GLU A 73 13.52 -11.94 8.66
CA GLU A 73 12.91 -13.15 8.11
C GLU A 73 13.81 -13.82 7.06
N HIS A 74 14.38 -13.04 6.14
CA HIS A 74 15.23 -13.56 5.07
C HIS A 74 16.63 -13.96 5.57
N ALA A 75 17.21 -13.22 6.52
CA ALA A 75 18.45 -13.61 7.17
C ALA A 75 18.29 -14.95 7.92
N ALA A 76 17.17 -15.14 8.63
CA ALA A 76 16.86 -16.40 9.28
C ALA A 76 16.61 -17.54 8.30
N ALA A 77 16.04 -17.26 7.13
CA ALA A 77 15.84 -18.24 6.06
C ALA A 77 17.18 -18.65 5.41
N LEU A 78 18.03 -17.69 5.07
CA LEU A 78 19.38 -17.91 4.55
C LEU A 78 20.21 -18.76 5.52
N LYS A 79 20.24 -18.39 6.81
CA LYS A 79 20.99 -19.14 7.83
C LYS A 79 20.55 -20.61 7.96
N ARG A 80 19.25 -20.88 7.80
CA ARG A 80 18.72 -22.26 7.79
C ARG A 80 19.22 -23.03 6.57
N GLU A 81 19.26 -22.40 5.41
CA GLU A 81 19.77 -23.01 4.19
C GLU A 81 21.27 -23.24 4.25
N GLU A 82 22.06 -22.26 4.70
CA GLU A 82 23.49 -22.41 4.93
C GLU A 82 23.76 -23.61 5.85
N THR A 83 23.06 -23.69 6.99
CA THR A 83 23.22 -24.80 7.93
C THR A 83 22.92 -26.15 7.29
N ARG A 84 21.91 -26.22 6.42
CA ARG A 84 21.50 -27.46 5.75
C ARG A 84 22.44 -27.87 4.62
N TYR A 85 22.98 -26.91 3.87
CA TYR A 85 23.64 -27.15 2.60
C TYR A 85 25.16 -26.90 2.60
N ARG A 86 25.72 -26.41 3.71
CA ARG A 86 27.16 -26.08 3.84
C ARG A 86 28.14 -27.20 3.46
N TYR A 87 27.74 -28.46 3.64
CA TYR A 87 28.60 -29.62 3.33
C TYR A 87 28.12 -30.44 2.14
N THR A 88 27.05 -30.02 1.46
CA THR A 88 26.40 -30.79 0.38
C THR A 88 26.31 -30.02 -0.93
N THR A 89 26.68 -28.74 -0.92
CA THR A 89 26.72 -27.87 -2.09
C THR A 89 28.11 -27.26 -2.23
N ASP A 90 28.44 -26.77 -3.42
CA ASP A 90 29.66 -25.99 -3.60
C ASP A 90 29.49 -24.58 -3.01
N GLY A 91 30.61 -23.91 -2.71
CA GLY A 91 30.57 -22.55 -2.16
C GLY A 91 29.92 -21.53 -3.09
N GLY A 92 29.90 -21.80 -4.40
CA GLY A 92 29.24 -20.96 -5.40
C GLY A 92 27.74 -20.89 -5.20
N TRP A 93 27.08 -22.03 -4.98
CA TRP A 93 25.64 -22.08 -4.74
C TRP A 93 25.22 -21.24 -3.52
N LEU A 94 25.99 -21.28 -2.42
CA LEU A 94 25.68 -20.47 -1.23
C LEU A 94 25.79 -18.96 -1.50
N SER A 95 26.80 -18.52 -2.27
CA SER A 95 26.92 -17.12 -2.68
C SER A 95 25.71 -16.67 -3.52
N GLU A 96 25.25 -17.50 -4.46
CA GLU A 96 24.05 -17.20 -5.26
C GLU A 96 22.78 -17.11 -4.40
N ARG A 97 22.71 -17.91 -3.32
CA ARG A 97 21.60 -17.85 -2.35
C ARG A 97 21.59 -16.55 -1.54
N GLU A 98 22.75 -16.04 -1.16
CA GLU A 98 22.84 -14.72 -0.52
C GLU A 98 22.28 -13.63 -1.44
N ASP A 99 22.69 -13.62 -2.71
CA ASP A 99 22.24 -12.63 -3.69
C ASP A 99 20.74 -12.78 -4.01
N TYR A 100 20.23 -14.01 -4.06
CA TYR A 100 18.80 -14.25 -4.14
C TYR A 100 18.04 -13.59 -2.98
N TYR A 101 18.48 -13.77 -1.74
CA TYR A 101 17.76 -13.20 -0.59
C TYR A 101 17.86 -11.67 -0.56
N LYS A 102 18.98 -11.07 -0.99
CA LYS A 102 19.07 -9.62 -1.19
C LYS A 102 18.02 -9.13 -2.20
N ALA A 103 17.93 -9.78 -3.36
CA ALA A 103 16.95 -9.43 -4.38
C ALA A 103 15.49 -9.65 -3.90
N LEU A 104 15.26 -10.74 -3.18
CA LEU A 104 13.94 -11.06 -2.62
C LEU A 104 13.51 -10.04 -1.57
N THR A 105 14.40 -9.66 -0.65
CA THR A 105 14.14 -8.62 0.36
C THR A 105 13.67 -7.33 -0.32
N GLU A 106 14.39 -6.92 -1.36
CA GLU A 106 14.06 -5.71 -2.12
C GLU A 106 12.73 -5.83 -2.90
N SER A 107 12.42 -7.00 -3.45
CA SER A 107 11.15 -7.25 -4.14
C SER A 107 9.97 -7.21 -3.17
N VAL A 108 10.07 -7.93 -2.06
CA VAL A 108 9.02 -7.97 -1.02
C VAL A 108 8.83 -6.59 -0.41
N TYR A 109 9.91 -5.85 -0.18
CA TYR A 109 9.82 -4.49 0.34
C TYR A 109 9.02 -3.57 -0.59
N ARG A 110 9.31 -3.58 -1.91
CA ARG A 110 8.56 -2.79 -2.90
C ARG A 110 7.08 -3.16 -2.93
N GLU A 111 6.77 -4.45 -2.83
CA GLU A 111 5.41 -4.96 -2.80
C GLU A 111 4.63 -4.46 -1.57
N ARG A 112 5.22 -4.58 -0.37
CA ARG A 112 4.63 -4.11 0.89
C ARG A 112 4.44 -2.60 0.90
N ARG A 113 5.43 -1.85 0.41
CA ARG A 113 5.30 -0.39 0.25
C ARG A 113 4.15 -0.04 -0.69
N SER A 114 4.04 -0.73 -1.83
CA SER A 114 2.95 -0.50 -2.78
C SER A 114 1.59 -0.70 -2.13
N ARG A 115 1.40 -1.73 -1.30
CA ARG A 115 0.15 -1.96 -0.55
C ARG A 115 -0.22 -0.81 0.38
N LEU A 116 0.76 -0.23 1.09
CA LEU A 116 0.50 0.96 1.92
C LEU A 116 0.06 2.16 1.07
N ILE A 117 0.65 2.36 -0.11
CA ILE A 117 0.23 3.42 -1.04
C ILE A 117 -1.18 3.15 -1.59
N GLU A 118 -1.51 1.91 -1.94
CA GLU A 118 -2.88 1.53 -2.34
C GLU A 118 -3.89 1.74 -1.20
N THR A 119 -3.50 1.49 0.05
CA THR A 119 -4.34 1.81 1.22
C THR A 119 -4.60 3.31 1.34
N LEU A 120 -3.63 4.18 1.02
CA LEU A 120 -3.87 5.63 0.91
C LEU A 120 -4.85 5.97 -0.22
N PHE A 121 -4.79 5.27 -1.35
CA PHE A 121 -5.76 5.45 -2.44
C PHE A 121 -7.17 5.04 -2.00
N LEU A 122 -7.31 3.89 -1.34
CA LEU A 122 -8.58 3.42 -0.79
C LEU A 122 -9.16 4.44 0.20
N TRP A 123 -8.32 5.02 1.06
CA TRP A 123 -8.73 6.09 1.98
C TRP A 123 -9.33 7.29 1.26
N TRP A 124 -8.61 7.85 0.27
CA TRP A 124 -9.10 9.01 -0.47
C TRP A 124 -10.27 8.69 -1.40
N ALA A 125 -10.35 7.45 -1.90
CA ALA A 125 -11.51 6.96 -2.64
C ALA A 125 -12.76 6.93 -1.75
N ASP A 126 -12.65 6.47 -0.50
CA ASP A 126 -13.78 6.47 0.43
C ASP A 126 -14.18 7.89 0.88
N VAL A 127 -13.23 8.81 1.03
CA VAL A 127 -13.54 10.24 1.21
C VAL A 127 -14.32 10.80 0.01
N LEU A 128 -13.97 10.40 -1.21
CA LEU A 128 -14.67 10.80 -2.42
C LEU A 128 -16.06 10.16 -2.53
N ARG A 129 -16.21 8.86 -2.21
CA ARG A 129 -17.53 8.19 -2.17
C ARG A 129 -18.47 8.83 -1.16
N ALA A 130 -17.95 9.16 0.03
CA ALA A 130 -18.69 9.89 1.06
C ALA A 130 -19.18 11.27 0.57
N LYS A 131 -18.49 11.89 -0.39
CA LYS A 131 -18.91 13.16 -1.01
C LYS A 131 -20.06 13.04 -1.98
N VAL A 132 -20.14 11.94 -2.73
CA VAL A 132 -21.14 11.72 -3.78
C VAL A 132 -22.34 10.88 -3.29
N ALA A 133 -22.40 10.60 -1.98
CA ALA A 133 -23.44 9.77 -1.34
C ALA A 133 -23.58 8.37 -1.99
N GLU A 134 -22.48 7.83 -2.51
CA GLU A 134 -22.47 6.47 -3.06
C GLU A 134 -22.41 5.41 -1.95
N VAL A 135 -23.18 4.34 -2.15
CA VAL A 135 -23.19 3.15 -1.28
C VAL A 135 -22.00 2.26 -1.66
N GLY A 136 -21.29 1.73 -0.65
CA GLY A 136 -20.19 0.78 -0.84
C GLY A 136 -18.82 1.36 -0.48
N ARG A 137 -18.66 1.73 0.79
CA ARG A 137 -17.33 2.03 1.35
C ARG A 137 -16.49 0.76 1.38
N LEU A 138 -15.20 0.90 1.16
CA LEU A 138 -14.25 -0.22 1.22
C LEU A 138 -13.57 -0.33 2.60
N LEU A 139 -13.52 0.79 3.34
CA LEU A 139 -12.89 0.90 4.65
C LEU A 139 -13.96 1.18 5.71
N GLU A 140 -14.80 0.18 6.00
CA GLU A 140 -15.93 0.32 6.93
C GLU A 140 -15.50 0.78 8.33
N SER A 141 -14.36 0.26 8.83
CA SER A 141 -13.78 0.66 10.12
C SER A 141 -13.36 2.13 10.19
N CYS A 142 -13.27 2.80 9.04
CA CYS A 142 -12.85 4.18 8.88
C CYS A 142 -13.98 5.10 8.36
N ALA A 143 -15.22 4.62 8.35
CA ALA A 143 -16.37 5.33 7.78
C ALA A 143 -16.57 6.72 8.41
N GLU A 144 -16.58 6.82 9.75
CA GLU A 144 -16.75 8.09 10.46
C GLU A 144 -15.65 9.11 10.11
N ALA A 145 -14.40 8.65 10.07
CA ALA A 145 -13.25 9.51 9.79
C ALA A 145 -13.27 10.03 8.34
N THR A 146 -13.60 9.16 7.37
CA THR A 146 -13.71 9.53 5.95
C THR A 146 -14.91 10.44 5.68
N GLU A 147 -16.05 10.24 6.38
CA GLU A 147 -17.21 11.15 6.35
C GLU A 147 -16.87 12.53 6.89
N LYS A 148 -16.18 12.59 8.02
CA LYS A 148 -15.76 13.86 8.61
C LYS A 148 -14.85 14.64 7.65
N LEU A 149 -13.87 13.99 7.04
CA LEU A 149 -13.02 14.63 6.04
C LEU A 149 -13.82 15.08 4.81
N ALA A 150 -14.76 14.26 4.34
CA ALA A 150 -15.67 14.63 3.27
C ALA A 150 -16.48 15.88 3.66
N GLY A 151 -17.06 15.98 4.85
CA GLY A 151 -17.77 17.19 5.28
C GLY A 151 -16.93 18.47 5.27
N GLN A 152 -15.62 18.36 5.47
CA GLN A 152 -14.69 19.48 5.63
C GLN A 152 -13.94 19.92 4.36
N LEU A 153 -13.98 19.13 3.28
CA LEU A 153 -13.29 19.44 2.02
C LEU A 153 -14.30 19.70 0.91
N ASN A 154 -13.91 20.34 -0.19
CA ASN A 154 -14.72 20.31 -1.42
C ASN A 154 -14.20 19.22 -2.38
N THR A 155 -15.02 18.77 -3.33
CA THR A 155 -14.66 17.68 -4.25
C THR A 155 -13.38 17.98 -5.03
N ALA A 156 -13.21 19.22 -5.52
CA ALA A 156 -11.98 19.64 -6.21
C ALA A 156 -10.71 19.48 -5.34
N SER A 157 -10.82 19.77 -4.04
CA SER A 157 -9.73 19.62 -3.07
C SER A 157 -9.37 18.17 -2.79
N VAL A 158 -10.37 17.27 -2.79
CA VAL A 158 -10.15 15.83 -2.67
C VAL A 158 -9.45 15.30 -3.93
N LEU A 159 -9.96 15.62 -5.12
CA LEU A 159 -9.35 15.21 -6.39
C LEU A 159 -7.91 15.73 -6.55
N LYS A 160 -7.63 16.96 -6.11
CA LYS A 160 -6.27 17.50 -6.09
C LYS A 160 -5.33 16.64 -5.23
N ARG A 161 -5.80 16.15 -4.07
CA ARG A 161 -4.99 15.31 -3.17
C ARG A 161 -4.77 13.92 -3.74
N VAL A 162 -5.77 13.35 -4.40
CA VAL A 162 -5.62 12.08 -5.15
C VAL A 162 -4.54 12.22 -6.23
N ARG A 163 -4.55 13.30 -7.02
CA ARG A 163 -3.48 13.55 -8.01
C ARG A 163 -2.08 13.68 -7.38
N ARG A 164 -1.98 14.35 -6.23
CA ARG A 164 -0.70 14.42 -5.48
C ARG A 164 -0.25 13.07 -4.95
N LEU A 165 -1.18 12.19 -4.59
CA LEU A 165 -0.89 10.82 -4.20
C LEU A 165 -0.41 9.98 -5.41
N GLU A 166 -0.98 10.19 -6.61
CA GLU A 166 -0.49 9.58 -7.86
C GLU A 166 0.95 10.02 -8.16
N GLU A 167 1.23 11.32 -8.11
CA GLU A 167 2.58 11.86 -8.29
C GLU A 167 3.57 11.27 -7.27
N MET A 168 3.17 11.14 -6.00
CA MET A 168 3.99 10.52 -4.96
C MET A 168 4.27 9.04 -5.26
N ARG A 169 3.26 8.27 -5.68
CA ARG A 169 3.43 6.86 -6.10
C ARG A 169 4.41 6.75 -7.25
N ASP A 170 4.27 7.60 -8.27
CA ASP A 170 5.11 7.57 -9.46
C ASP A 170 6.57 7.90 -9.09
N GLN A 171 6.80 8.87 -8.21
CA GLN A 171 8.12 9.18 -7.66
C GLN A 171 8.72 8.01 -6.86
N LEU A 172 7.93 7.32 -6.04
CA LEU A 172 8.38 6.14 -5.29
C LEU A 172 8.80 4.97 -6.18
N ASN A 173 8.35 4.94 -7.44
CA ASN A 173 8.73 3.95 -8.44
C ASN A 173 10.01 4.33 -9.23
N THR A 174 10.63 5.48 -8.91
CA THR A 174 11.91 5.90 -9.47
C THR A 174 13.08 5.63 -8.50
N ASN A 175 14.25 6.22 -8.76
CA ASN A 175 15.41 6.20 -7.87
C ASN A 175 15.43 7.35 -6.83
N ALA A 176 14.33 8.10 -6.70
CA ALA A 176 14.21 9.18 -5.72
C ALA A 176 14.33 8.68 -4.27
N GLN A 177 14.85 9.54 -3.39
CA GLN A 177 14.97 9.23 -1.96
C GLN A 177 13.59 9.09 -1.32
N GLU A 178 13.24 7.89 -0.87
CA GLU A 178 11.92 7.54 -0.35
C GLU A 178 11.44 8.45 0.78
N ALA A 179 12.28 8.73 1.77
CA ALA A 179 11.92 9.60 2.89
C ALA A 179 11.51 11.01 2.42
N LEU A 180 12.24 11.57 1.45
CA LEU A 180 11.96 12.89 0.89
C LEU A 180 10.66 12.88 0.08
N VAL A 181 10.44 11.86 -0.73
CA VAL A 181 9.21 11.69 -1.52
C VAL A 181 7.99 11.63 -0.60
N LEU A 182 8.07 10.85 0.49
CA LEU A 182 6.99 10.74 1.47
C LEU A 182 6.74 12.06 2.20
N GLU A 183 7.80 12.75 2.61
CA GLU A 183 7.68 14.05 3.28
C GLU A 183 6.98 15.09 2.41
N VAL A 184 7.48 15.30 1.20
CA VAL A 184 6.92 16.26 0.24
C VAL A 184 5.51 15.85 -0.18
N GLY A 185 5.29 14.57 -0.47
CA GLY A 185 3.98 14.04 -0.84
C GLY A 185 2.95 14.24 0.28
N CYS A 186 3.28 13.88 1.51
CA CYS A 186 2.40 14.08 2.66
C CYS A 186 2.09 15.56 2.91
N LEU A 187 3.05 16.47 2.71
CA LEU A 187 2.79 17.92 2.79
C LEU A 187 1.78 18.39 1.74
N HIS A 188 1.78 17.81 0.54
CA HIS A 188 0.80 18.15 -0.49
C HIS A 188 -0.56 17.50 -0.29
N ILE A 189 -0.61 16.33 0.34
CA ILE A 189 -1.83 15.53 0.52
C ILE A 189 -2.58 15.94 1.81
N PHE A 190 -1.87 16.13 2.92
CA PHE A 190 -2.46 16.23 4.27
C PHE A 190 -2.41 17.63 4.90
N ARG A 191 -1.86 18.62 4.20
CA ARG A 191 -1.96 20.04 4.58
C ARG A 191 -3.33 20.63 4.25
#